data_AF-A0A842VP61-F1
#
_entry.id   AF-A0A842VP61-F1
#
_cell.length_a   1.000
_cell.length_b   1.000
_cell.length_c   1.000
_cell.angle_alpha   90.00
_cell.angle_beta   90.00
_cell.angle_gamma   90.00
#
_symmetry.space_group_name_H-M   'P 1'
#
loop_
_entity.id
_entity.type
_entity.pdbx_description
1 polymer ?
#
loop_
_entity_poly.entity_id
_entity_poly.type
_entity_poly.pdbx_seq_one_letter_code
_entity_poly.pdbx_strand_id
1 'polypeptide(L)'
;MRVIMSIKEIDEFEPIKELIHKSRVLVRKILDNHFDKIPHDKARREIEMRFFFNKVKFITKKWTLEIIWELEIHEGLHFNEIMRHLTGKRKKISTRSLSDILKKLQKFGLVSRSIQDTRPPTVFYQLTDKGKGFVELSIPLIMHLIEL
;
A
#
# COMPACT_ATOMS: atom_id res chain seq x y z
N MET A 1 -24.44 -11.51 -15.04
CA MET A 1 -24.58 -10.05 -14.84
C MET A 1 -24.03 -9.75 -13.44
N ARG A 2 -22.74 -9.43 -13.32
CA ARG A 2 -22.15 -9.09 -12.01
C ARG A 2 -22.30 -7.59 -11.83
N VAL A 3 -23.08 -7.22 -10.82
CA VAL A 3 -23.19 -5.87 -10.30
C VAL A 3 -21.79 -5.42 -9.89
N ILE A 4 -21.12 -4.69 -10.77
CA ILE A 4 -20.04 -3.80 -10.34
C ILE A 4 -20.82 -2.62 -9.77
N MET A 5 -21.19 -2.68 -8.48
CA MET A 5 -21.48 -1.45 -7.76
C MET A 5 -20.23 -0.62 -7.92
N SER A 6 -20.36 0.53 -8.55
CA SER A 6 -19.28 1.50 -8.58
C SER A 6 -18.98 1.83 -7.12
N ILE A 7 -17.69 1.90 -6.72
CA ILE A 7 -17.31 2.37 -5.38
C ILE A 7 -18.01 3.70 -5.02
N LYS A 8 -18.41 4.47 -6.04
CA LYS A 8 -19.19 5.72 -5.96
C LYS A 8 -20.60 5.57 -5.38
N GLU A 9 -21.18 4.37 -5.38
CA GLU A 9 -22.57 4.08 -4.94
C GLU A 9 -22.63 3.47 -3.54
N ILE A 10 -21.49 3.36 -2.85
CA ILE A 10 -21.42 2.79 -1.51
C ILE A 10 -21.45 3.94 -0.50
N ASP A 11 -22.63 4.21 0.07
CA ASP A 11 -22.88 5.27 1.07
C ASP A 11 -21.94 5.19 2.29
N GLU A 12 -21.43 3.98 2.61
CA GLU A 12 -20.50 3.73 3.72
C GLU A 12 -19.19 4.55 3.63
N PHE A 13 -18.85 5.07 2.45
CA PHE A 13 -17.64 5.85 2.24
C PHE A 13 -17.80 7.37 2.40
N GLU A 14 -19.00 7.89 2.60
CA GLU A 14 -19.24 9.33 2.77
C GLU A 14 -18.38 9.98 3.87
N PRO A 15 -18.19 9.34 5.06
CA PRO A 15 -17.28 9.88 6.08
C PRO A 15 -15.83 10.04 5.60
N ILE A 16 -15.37 9.17 4.70
CA ILE A 16 -14.01 9.25 4.14
C ILE A 16 -13.90 10.44 3.18
N LYS A 17 -14.94 10.76 2.40
CA LYS A 17 -14.93 11.94 1.51
C LYS A 17 -14.83 13.24 2.31
N GLU A 18 -15.59 13.34 3.40
CA GLU A 18 -15.51 14.50 4.30
C GLU A 18 -14.11 14.62 4.94
N LEU A 19 -13.53 13.50 5.37
CA LEU A 19 -12.16 13.44 5.88
C LEU A 19 -11.13 13.89 4.83
N ILE A 20 -11.26 13.44 3.58
CA ILE A 20 -10.39 13.85 2.47
C ILE A 20 -10.50 15.36 2.26
N HIS A 21 -11.71 15.94 2.25
CA HIS A 21 -11.88 17.38 2.08
C HIS A 21 -11.18 18.18 3.18
N LYS A 22 -11.45 17.85 4.46
CA LYS A 22 -10.83 18.52 5.61
C LYS A 22 -9.31 18.37 5.62
N SER A 23 -8.80 17.17 5.35
CA SER A 23 -7.36 16.90 5.33
C SER A 23 -6.65 17.66 4.22
N ARG A 24 -7.24 17.80 3.02
CA ARG A 24 -6.63 18.57 1.92
C ARG A 24 -6.43 20.04 2.27
N VAL A 25 -7.42 20.67 2.91
CA VAL A 25 -7.33 22.07 3.35
C VAL A 25 -6.19 22.24 4.36
N LEU A 26 -6.10 21.35 5.35
CA LEU A 26 -5.03 21.36 6.34
C LEU A 26 -3.65 21.13 5.71
N VAL A 27 -3.51 20.09 4.87
CA VAL A 27 -2.25 19.75 4.20
C VAL A 27 -1.78 20.89 3.31
N ARG A 28 -2.69 21.57 2.58
CA ARG A 28 -2.34 22.75 1.78
C ARG A 28 -1.70 23.84 2.64
N LYS A 29 -2.35 24.20 3.75
CA LYS A 29 -1.82 25.22 4.69
C LYS A 29 -0.44 24.84 5.23
N ILE A 30 -0.21 23.56 5.55
CA ILE A 30 1.10 23.07 6.03
C ILE A 30 2.15 23.20 4.93
N LEU A 31 1.83 22.80 3.70
CA LEU A 31 2.74 22.85 2.57
C LEU A 31 3.10 24.29 2.20
N ASP A 32 2.12 25.20 2.15
CA ASP A 32 2.37 26.61 1.84
C ASP A 32 3.34 27.22 2.86
N ASN A 33 3.08 27.03 4.16
CA ASN A 33 3.99 27.49 5.22
C ASN A 33 5.37 26.78 5.20
N HIS A 34 5.46 25.53 4.74
CA HIS A 34 6.74 24.84 4.57
C HIS A 34 7.55 25.45 3.43
N PHE A 35 6.90 25.68 2.29
CA PHE A 35 7.51 26.23 1.08
C PHE A 35 7.90 27.71 1.23
N ASP A 36 7.15 28.48 2.03
CA ASP A 36 7.48 29.88 2.34
C ASP A 36 8.75 30.01 3.20
N LYS A 37 9.02 29.03 4.07
CA LYS A 37 10.14 29.07 5.02
C LYS A 37 11.44 28.47 4.48
N ILE A 38 11.36 27.69 3.41
CA ILE A 38 12.49 26.89 2.93
C ILE A 38 12.68 27.14 1.43
N PRO A 39 13.80 27.76 1.01
CA PRO A 39 14.05 28.03 -0.41
C PRO A 39 14.06 26.76 -1.25
N HIS A 40 13.23 26.71 -2.28
CA HIS A 40 13.27 25.65 -3.30
C HIS A 40 14.38 25.90 -4.32
N ASP A 41 15.63 25.73 -3.91
CA ASP A 41 16.73 25.68 -4.87
C ASP A 41 16.74 24.34 -5.65
N LYS A 42 17.59 24.27 -6.68
CA LYS A 42 17.68 23.11 -7.56
C LYS A 42 18.12 21.83 -6.81
N ALA A 43 19.10 21.94 -5.92
CA ALA A 43 19.64 20.79 -5.20
C ALA A 43 18.61 20.19 -4.23
N ARG A 44 17.87 21.06 -3.53
CA ARG A 44 16.82 20.63 -2.61
C ARG A 44 15.68 19.91 -3.33
N ARG A 45 15.19 20.47 -4.44
CA ARG A 45 14.15 19.82 -5.27
C ARG A 45 14.57 18.43 -5.73
N GLU A 46 15.83 18.25 -6.14
CA GLU A 46 16.33 16.94 -6.56
C GLU A 46 16.31 15.92 -5.42
N ILE A 47 16.64 16.32 -4.20
CA ILE A 47 16.59 15.46 -3.01
C ILE A 47 15.16 15.08 -2.66
N GLU A 48 14.24 16.06 -2.62
CA GLU A 48 12.82 15.85 -2.33
C GLU A 48 12.17 14.92 -3.36
N MET A 49 12.41 15.19 -4.65
CA MET A 49 11.89 14.34 -5.72
C MET A 49 12.46 12.93 -5.66
N ARG A 50 13.76 12.79 -5.40
CA ARG A 50 14.39 11.46 -5.25
C ARG A 50 13.78 10.69 -4.08
N PHE A 51 13.55 11.35 -2.95
CA PHE A 51 12.92 10.74 -1.79
C PHE A 51 11.50 10.26 -2.12
N PHE A 52 10.67 11.14 -2.70
CA PHE A 52 9.29 10.84 -3.08
C PHE A 52 9.21 9.70 -4.09
N PHE A 53 9.92 9.83 -5.23
CA PHE A 53 9.87 8.85 -6.30
C PHE A 53 10.35 7.47 -5.87
N ASN A 54 11.42 7.38 -5.07
CA ASN A 54 11.96 6.07 -4.68
C ASN A 54 10.99 5.26 -3.82
N LYS A 55 10.23 5.92 -2.94
CA LYS A 55 9.24 5.26 -2.08
C LYS A 55 8.03 4.82 -2.88
N VAL A 56 7.47 5.73 -3.68
CA VAL A 56 6.30 5.44 -4.54
C VAL A 56 6.64 4.34 -5.54
N LYS A 57 7.81 4.41 -6.18
CA LYS A 57 8.27 3.46 -7.21
C LYS A 57 8.28 2.01 -6.74
N PHE A 58 8.53 1.73 -5.46
CA PHE A 58 8.47 0.36 -4.96
C PHE A 58 7.04 -0.11 -4.78
N ILE A 59 6.21 0.69 -4.11
CA ILE A 59 4.81 0.37 -3.83
C ILE A 59 4.02 0.15 -5.12
N THR A 60 4.31 0.92 -6.17
CA THR A 60 3.67 0.79 -7.48
C THR A 60 4.23 -0.35 -8.35
N LYS A 61 5.23 -1.11 -7.89
CA LYS A 61 5.69 -2.30 -8.62
C LYS A 61 4.59 -3.34 -8.63
N LYS A 62 4.45 -3.99 -9.79
CA LYS A 62 3.57 -5.15 -9.99
C LYS A 62 3.65 -6.10 -8.79
N TRP A 63 2.49 -6.58 -8.37
CA TRP A 63 2.27 -7.48 -7.23
C TRP A 63 2.38 -6.85 -5.83
N THR A 64 3.05 -5.71 -5.65
CA THR A 64 3.32 -5.21 -4.28
C THR A 64 2.04 -4.85 -3.53
N LEU A 65 1.16 -4.06 -4.15
CA LEU A 65 -0.15 -3.73 -3.56
C LEU A 65 -1.06 -4.95 -3.47
N GLU A 66 -1.02 -5.84 -4.46
CA GLU A 66 -1.82 -7.08 -4.44
C GLU A 66 -1.41 -7.97 -3.25
N ILE A 67 -0.11 -8.13 -2.99
CA ILE A 67 0.39 -8.86 -1.80
C ILE A 67 -0.09 -8.21 -0.50
N ILE A 68 0.03 -6.89 -0.38
CA ILE A 68 -0.41 -6.16 0.82
C ILE A 68 -1.91 -6.37 1.04
N TRP A 69 -2.70 -6.28 -0.02
CA TRP A 69 -4.16 -6.44 0.04
C TRP A 69 -4.58 -7.87 0.43
N GLU A 70 -3.93 -8.89 -0.12
CA GLU A 70 -4.18 -10.28 0.28
C GLU A 70 -3.83 -10.53 1.76
N LEU A 71 -2.76 -9.91 2.26
CA LEU A 71 -2.41 -10.01 3.68
C LEU A 71 -3.39 -9.27 4.60
N GLU A 72 -3.99 -8.17 4.13
CA GLU A 72 -5.05 -7.45 4.85
C GLU A 72 -6.32 -8.31 4.94
N ILE A 73 -6.85 -8.80 3.80
CA ILE A 73 -8.10 -9.56 3.75
C ILE A 73 -8.03 -10.83 4.60
N HIS A 74 -6.90 -11.53 4.56
CA HIS A 74 -6.73 -12.82 5.21
C HIS A 74 -6.11 -12.73 6.60
N GLU A 75 -5.79 -11.52 7.07
CA GLU A 75 -5.08 -11.26 8.33
C GLU A 75 -3.75 -12.03 8.47
N GLY A 76 -3.18 -12.47 7.34
CA GLY A 76 -1.98 -13.29 7.29
C GLY A 76 -2.07 -14.50 6.39
N LEU A 77 -0.95 -14.86 5.76
CA LEU A 77 -0.89 -15.98 4.84
C LEU A 77 0.48 -16.68 4.88
N HIS A 78 0.48 -17.97 4.59
CA HIS A 78 1.70 -18.68 4.23
C HIS A 78 2.15 -18.34 2.80
N PHE A 79 3.46 -18.51 2.52
CA PHE A 79 4.05 -18.18 1.22
C PHE A 79 3.29 -18.78 0.02
N ASN A 80 2.93 -20.05 0.12
CA ASN A 80 2.25 -20.77 -0.97
C ASN A 80 0.79 -20.32 -1.16
N GLU A 81 0.17 -19.78 -0.12
CA GLU A 81 -1.19 -19.25 -0.19
C GLU A 81 -1.18 -17.91 -0.92
N ILE A 82 -0.23 -17.03 -0.59
CA ILE A 82 -0.01 -15.78 -1.33
C ILE A 82 0.25 -16.07 -2.81
N MET A 83 1.12 -17.04 -3.12
CA MET A 83 1.36 -17.49 -4.50
C MET A 83 0.07 -17.92 -5.19
N ARG A 84 -0.76 -18.70 -4.51
CA ARG A 84 -2.02 -19.25 -5.06
C ARG A 84 -3.02 -18.12 -5.34
N HIS A 85 -3.19 -17.17 -4.42
CA HIS A 85 -4.12 -16.05 -4.59
C HIS A 85 -3.68 -15.12 -5.74
N LEU A 86 -2.37 -14.94 -5.91
CA LEU A 86 -1.80 -14.13 -6.99
C LEU A 86 -1.57 -14.89 -8.31
N THR A 87 -2.08 -16.12 -8.43
CA THR A 87 -2.00 -16.93 -9.65
C THR A 87 -3.38 -17.06 -10.29
N GLY A 88 -3.55 -16.45 -11.47
CA GLY A 88 -4.77 -16.56 -12.28
C GLY A 88 -4.48 -16.87 -13.75
N LYS A 89 -5.53 -17.07 -14.56
CA LYS A 89 -5.44 -17.49 -15.98
C LYS A 89 -4.57 -16.60 -16.88
N ARG A 90 -4.25 -15.36 -16.48
CA ARG A 90 -3.50 -14.38 -17.30
C ARG A 90 -2.25 -13.81 -16.64
N LYS A 91 -2.00 -14.08 -15.35
CA LYS A 91 -0.83 -13.56 -14.64
C LYS A 91 -0.44 -14.54 -13.51
N LYS A 92 0.86 -14.81 -13.38
CA LYS A 92 1.43 -15.65 -12.32
C LYS A 92 2.67 -14.95 -11.76
N ILE A 93 2.72 -14.76 -10.46
CA ILE A 93 3.92 -14.29 -9.76
C ILE A 93 4.94 -15.43 -9.67
N SER A 94 6.24 -15.12 -9.82
CA SER A 94 7.30 -16.12 -9.61
C SER A 94 7.69 -16.18 -8.13
N THR A 95 8.17 -17.34 -7.68
CA THR A 95 8.66 -17.53 -6.30
C THR A 95 9.75 -16.53 -5.92
N ARG A 96 10.67 -16.24 -6.85
CA ARG A 96 11.71 -15.22 -6.68
C ARG A 96 11.10 -13.83 -6.51
N SER A 97 10.15 -13.44 -7.37
CA SER A 97 9.49 -12.14 -7.28
C SER A 97 8.74 -11.96 -5.97
N LEU A 98 7.98 -12.98 -5.53
CA LEU A 98 7.28 -12.93 -4.26
C LEU A 98 8.26 -12.78 -3.09
N SER A 99 9.32 -13.59 -3.09
CA SER A 99 10.36 -13.54 -2.04
C SER A 99 11.03 -12.16 -1.95
N ASP A 100 11.39 -11.58 -3.10
CA ASP A 100 12.03 -10.26 -3.17
C ASP A 100 11.11 -9.14 -2.66
N ILE A 101 9.82 -9.21 -2.97
CA ILE A 101 8.82 -8.24 -2.52
C ILE A 101 8.60 -8.39 -1.01
N LEU A 102 8.35 -9.60 -0.50
CA LEU A 102 8.16 -9.85 0.93
C LEU A 102 9.38 -9.42 1.76
N LYS A 103 10.60 -9.66 1.26
CA LYS A 103 11.84 -9.19 1.90
C LYS A 103 11.91 -7.66 1.96
N LYS A 104 11.48 -6.96 0.91
CA LYS A 104 11.42 -5.49 0.91
C LYS A 104 10.31 -4.94 1.80
N LEU A 105 9.14 -5.56 1.82
CA LEU A 105 8.05 -5.19 2.72
C LEU A 105 8.46 -5.34 4.19
N GLN A 106 9.16 -6.43 4.53
CA GLN A 106 9.80 -6.61 5.84
C GLN A 106 10.83 -5.51 6.13
N LYS A 107 11.71 -5.19 5.18
CA LYS A 107 12.69 -4.10 5.34
C LYS A 107 12.03 -2.73 5.56
N PHE A 108 10.86 -2.49 4.98
CA PHE A 108 10.08 -1.28 5.23
C PHE A 108 9.25 -1.33 6.51
N GLY A 109 9.24 -2.47 7.20
CA GLY A 109 8.48 -2.71 8.43
C GLY A 109 6.98 -2.82 8.19
N LEU A 110 6.55 -3.13 6.95
CA LEU A 110 5.13 -3.29 6.62
C LEU A 110 4.63 -4.73 6.84
N VAL A 111 5.54 -5.71 6.76
CA VAL A 111 5.21 -7.13 6.90
C VAL A 111 6.11 -7.76 7.96
N SER A 112 5.54 -8.57 8.84
CA SER A 112 6.27 -9.47 9.75
C SER A 112 6.37 -10.88 9.16
N ARG A 113 7.37 -11.64 9.61
CA ARG A 113 7.57 -13.04 9.22
C ARG A 113 7.78 -13.88 10.47
N SER A 114 6.94 -14.88 10.69
CA SER A 114 7.08 -15.86 11.77
C SER A 114 7.28 -17.26 11.20
N ILE A 115 8.07 -18.08 11.89
CA ILE A 115 8.16 -19.52 11.63
C ILE A 115 7.09 -20.19 12.47
N GLN A 116 6.25 -21.00 11.84
CA GLN A 116 5.19 -21.74 12.50
C GLN A 116 5.63 -23.18 12.73
N ASP A 117 5.26 -23.73 13.89
CA ASP A 117 5.59 -25.09 14.29
C ASP A 117 4.65 -26.11 13.62
N THR A 118 4.83 -26.25 12.31
CA THR A 118 4.15 -27.25 11.48
C THR A 118 5.12 -28.36 11.08
N ARG A 119 4.62 -29.46 10.51
CA ARG A 119 5.45 -30.54 9.97
C ARG A 119 5.23 -30.68 8.46
N PRO A 120 6.14 -30.19 7.60
CA PRO A 120 7.39 -29.46 7.87
C PRO A 120 7.14 -28.02 8.39
N PRO A 121 8.14 -27.34 9.01
CA PRO A 121 7.99 -25.96 9.46
C PRO A 121 7.62 -25.03 8.31
N THR A 122 6.63 -24.17 8.54
CA THR A 122 6.12 -23.23 7.54
C THR A 122 6.42 -21.80 7.96
N VAL A 123 6.27 -20.90 7.00
CA VAL A 123 6.50 -19.47 7.21
C VAL A 123 5.19 -18.74 7.04
N PHE A 124 4.86 -17.90 8.00
CA PHE A 124 3.64 -17.09 8.01
C PHE A 124 4.02 -15.62 7.92
N TYR A 125 3.28 -14.87 7.09
CA TYR A 125 3.48 -13.45 6.86
C TYR A 125 2.21 -12.70 7.25
N GLN A 126 2.35 -11.56 7.92
CA GLN A 126 1.25 -10.70 8.31
C GLN A 126 1.63 -9.24 8.14
N LEU A 127 0.65 -8.35 7.97
CA LEU A 127 0.90 -6.92 8.11
C LEU A 127 1.26 -6.60 9.55
N THR A 128 2.25 -5.73 9.74
CA THR A 128 2.49 -5.06 11.02
C THR A 128 1.45 -3.97 11.24
N ASP A 129 1.41 -3.35 12.41
CA ASP A 129 0.56 -2.16 12.64
C ASP A 129 0.86 -1.04 11.63
N LYS A 130 2.14 -0.86 11.29
CA LYS A 130 2.56 0.07 10.23
C LYS A 130 2.06 -0.37 8.84
N GLY A 131 2.01 -1.68 8.58
CA GLY A 131 1.44 -2.25 7.36
C GLY A 131 -0.05 -2.00 7.23
N LYS A 132 -0.81 -2.25 8.30
CA LYS A 132 -2.25 -1.95 8.39
C LYS A 132 -2.52 -0.46 8.20
N GLY A 133 -1.79 0.39 8.93
CA GLY A 133 -1.86 1.84 8.76
C GLY A 133 -1.51 2.31 7.34
N PHE A 134 -0.62 1.61 6.63
CA PHE A 134 -0.37 1.91 5.22
C PHE A 134 -1.61 1.61 4.34
N VAL A 135 -2.30 0.49 4.56
CA VAL A 135 -3.55 0.17 3.86
C VAL A 135 -4.61 1.22 4.16
N GLU A 136 -4.86 1.49 5.44
CA GLU A 136 -5.83 2.48 5.91
C GLU A 136 -5.61 3.87 5.28
N LEU A 137 -4.35 4.33 5.21
CA LEU A 137 -4.00 5.62 4.60
C LEU A 137 -4.03 5.59 3.06
N SER A 138 -3.90 4.41 2.45
CA SER A 138 -3.98 4.27 0.99
C SER A 138 -5.41 4.34 0.46
N ILE A 139 -6.41 3.90 1.24
CA ILE A 139 -7.83 3.94 0.85
C ILE A 139 -8.29 5.37 0.50
N PRO A 140 -8.15 6.39 1.38
CA PRO A 140 -8.57 7.75 1.04
C PRO A 140 -7.80 8.33 -0.15
N LEU A 141 -6.51 7.96 -0.32
CA LEU A 141 -5.74 8.35 -1.49
C LEU A 141 -6.30 7.75 -2.78
N ILE A 142 -6.61 6.45 -2.79
CA ILE A 142 -7.18 5.74 -3.94
C ILE A 142 -8.57 6.29 -4.26
N MET A 143 -9.40 6.52 -3.25
CA MET A 143 -10.71 7.15 -3.41
C MET A 143 -10.59 8.51 -4.11
N HIS A 144 -9.66 9.36 -3.64
CA HIS A 144 -9.41 10.65 -4.28
C HIS A 144 -9.01 10.55 -5.76
N LEU A 145 -8.34 9.47 -6.17
CA LEU A 145 -7.95 9.23 -7.56
C LEU A 145 -9.12 8.77 -8.45
N ILE A 146 -10.14 8.11 -7.88
CA ILE A 146 -11.29 7.55 -8.61
C ILE A 146 -12.44 8.59 -8.74
N GLU A 147 -12.43 9.62 -7.90
CA GLU A 147 -13.42 10.71 -7.89
C GLU A 147 -13.15 11.84 -8.92
N LEU A 148 -12.32 11.59 -9.94
CA LEU A 148 -12.14 12.47 -11.12
C LEU A 148 -12.79 11.89 -12.38
#